data_AF-A0ABD0UAN6-F1
#
_entry.id   AF-A0ABD0UAN6-F1
#
_cell.length_a   1.000
_cell.length_b   1.000
_cell.length_c   1.000
_cell.angle_alpha   90.00
_cell.angle_beta   90.00
_cell.angle_gamma   90.00
#
_symmetry.space_group_name_H-M   'P 1'
#
loop_
_entity.id
_entity.type
_entity.pdbx_description
1 polymer ?
#
loop_
_entity_poly.entity_id
_entity_poly.type
_entity_poly.pdbx_seq_one_letter_code
_entity_poly.pdbx_strand_id
1 'polypeptide(L)' 'MGKTPVRMKAVVYSLSPFQQKVMPGLWKDLTTKIHHKVSDNWLSATLLLGPLIGTYSCSISCLSFALFMCFGLLSLR' A
#
# COMPACT_ATOMS: atom_id res chain seq x y z
N MET A 1 13.79 -23.43 -14.64
CA MET A 1 13.01 -23.71 -15.88
C MET A 1 13.44 -25.07 -16.40
N GLY A 2 12.69 -26.13 -16.13
CA GLY A 2 13.14 -27.52 -16.39
C GLY A 2 12.04 -28.40 -17.00
N LYS A 3 11.15 -27.82 -17.82
CA LYS A 3 10.14 -28.56 -18.57
C LYS A 3 10.40 -28.36 -20.05
N THR A 4 10.14 -29.39 -20.85
CA THR A 4 10.40 -29.45 -22.30
C THR A 4 10.04 -28.14 -22.98
N PRO A 5 11.01 -27.44 -23.60
CA PRO A 5 10.76 -26.12 -24.18
C PRO A 5 9.83 -26.26 -25.39
N VAL A 6 8.67 -25.61 -25.33
CA VAL A 6 7.76 -25.46 -26.47
C VAL A 6 8.42 -24.52 -27.47
N ARG A 7 8.65 -25.01 -28.69
CA ARG A 7 9.29 -24.22 -29.75
C ARG A 7 8.33 -23.16 -30.26
N MET A 8 8.59 -21.90 -29.92
CA MET A 8 7.84 -20.76 -30.44
C MET A 8 8.61 -20.17 -31.64
N LYS A 9 7.93 -19.99 -32.78
CA LYS A 9 8.49 -19.24 -33.92
C LYS A 9 8.38 -17.74 -33.62
N ALA A 10 9.38 -17.18 -32.94
CA ALA A 10 9.47 -15.75 -32.69
C ALA A 10 10.87 -15.24 -33.05
N VAL A 11 10.92 -14.11 -33.75
CA VAL A 11 12.18 -13.40 -34.01
C VAL A 11 12.37 -12.38 -32.91
N VAL A 12 13.43 -12.52 -32.12
CA VAL A 12 13.74 -11.62 -31.01
C VAL A 12 14.96 -10.80 -31.39
N TYR A 13 14.78 -9.48 -31.54
CA TYR A 13 15.87 -8.54 -31.71
C TYR A 13 16.28 -8.00 -30.34
N SER A 14 17.52 -8.26 -29.94
CA SER A 14 18.10 -7.73 -28.70
C SER A 14 19.26 -6.79 -29.01
N LEU A 15 19.36 -5.69 -28.27
CA LEU A 15 20.50 -4.78 -28.32
C LEU A 15 21.53 -5.18 -27.26
N SER A 16 22.82 -4.87 -27.49
CA SER A 16 23.88 -5.13 -26.50
C SER A 16 23.60 -4.37 -25.19
N PRO A 17 23.78 -5.01 -24.02
CA PRO A 17 23.50 -4.39 -22.71
C PRO A 17 24.39 -3.17 -22.41
N PHE A 18 25.52 -3.01 -23.12
CA PHE A 18 26.41 -1.85 -23.00
C PHE A 18 25.94 -0.62 -23.78
N GLN A 19 24.98 -0.79 -24.70
CA GLN A 19 24.34 0.32 -25.44
C GLN A 19 22.95 0.65 -24.91
N GLN A 20 22.41 -0.17 -24.00
CA GLN A 20 21.15 0.09 -23.32
C GLN A 20 21.39 0.89 -22.05
N LYS A 21 20.52 1.87 -21.78
CA LYS A 21 20.54 2.58 -20.50
C LYS A 21 20.28 1.54 -19.40
N VAL A 22 21.12 1.53 -18.37
CA VAL A 22 21.06 0.48 -17.32
C VAL A 22 19.72 0.51 -16.55
N MET A 23 19.06 1.68 -16.44
CA MET A 23 17.85 1.86 -15.63
C MET A 23 16.82 2.90 -16.20
N PRO A 24 16.32 2.78 -17.44
CA PRO A 24 15.37 3.75 -18.00
C PRO A 24 13.97 3.63 -17.37
N GLY A 25 13.52 2.42 -17.04
CA GLY A 25 12.16 2.13 -16.58
C GLY A 25 11.92 2.30 -15.07
N LEU A 26 12.94 2.71 -14.31
CA LEU A 26 12.78 2.94 -12.87
C LEU A 26 12.25 4.35 -12.57
N TRP A 27 12.69 5.35 -13.34
CA TRP A 27 12.29 6.75 -13.16
C TRP A 27 11.15 7.17 -14.08
N LYS A 28 11.11 6.67 -15.32
CA LYS A 28 10.06 7.03 -16.30
C LYS A 28 8.71 6.39 -16.02
N ASP A 29 8.69 5.21 -15.41
CA ASP A 29 7.45 4.47 -15.14
C ASP A 29 7.03 4.53 -13.67
N LEU A 30 7.64 5.40 -12.85
CA LEU A 30 7.34 5.47 -11.42
C LEU A 30 5.90 5.93 -11.19
N THR A 31 5.48 7.02 -11.83
CA THR A 31 4.13 7.58 -11.69
C THR A 31 3.04 6.65 -12.21
N THR A 32 3.26 6.02 -13.37
CA THR A 32 2.34 5.00 -13.92
C THR A 32 2.28 3.76 -13.03
N LYS A 33 3.40 3.25 -12.52
CA LYS A 33 3.42 2.11 -11.59
C LYS A 33 2.76 2.43 -10.24
N ILE A 34 2.90 3.66 -9.74
CA ILE A 34 2.20 4.09 -8.52
C ILE A 34 0.69 4.12 -8.76
N HIS A 35 0.24 4.69 -9.88
CA HIS A 35 -1.19 4.74 -10.18
C HIS A 35 -1.80 3.34 -10.21
N HIS A 36 -1.16 2.37 -10.88
CA HIS A 36 -1.61 0.98 -10.89
C HIS A 36 -1.58 0.32 -9.50
N LYS A 37 -0.54 0.58 -8.70
CA LYS A 37 -0.44 0.00 -7.34
C LYS A 37 -1.46 0.57 -6.36
N VAL A 38 -1.82 1.84 -6.52
CA VAL A 38 -2.82 2.50 -5.68
C VAL A 38 -4.22 2.13 -6.14
N SER A 39 -4.50 2.16 -7.45
CA SER A 39 -5.82 1.82 -8.00
C SER A 39 -6.22 0.37 -7.73
N ASP A 40 -5.26 -0.56 -7.75
CA ASP A 40 -5.58 -1.98 -7.63
C ASP A 40 -5.67 -2.42 -6.16
N ASN A 41 -5.10 -1.64 -5.23
CA ASN A 41 -4.93 -2.06 -3.84
C ASN A 41 -5.57 -1.10 -2.81
N TRP A 42 -6.28 -0.06 -3.25
CA TRP A 42 -6.91 0.92 -2.35
C TRP A 42 -7.90 0.28 -1.39
N LEU A 43 -8.77 -0.61 -1.88
CA LEU A 43 -9.79 -1.27 -1.05
C LEU A 43 -9.14 -2.18 0.00
N SER A 44 -8.11 -2.93 -0.39
CA SER A 44 -7.30 -3.76 0.52
C SER A 44 -6.57 -2.93 1.57
N ALA A 45 -6.11 -1.72 1.22
CA ALA A 45 -5.47 -0.80 2.16
C ALA A 45 -6.48 -0.22 3.17
N THR A 46 -7.68 0.16 2.72
CA THR A 46 -8.75 0.63 3.60
C THR A 46 -9.25 -0.47 4.53
N LEU A 47 -9.36 -1.72 4.06
CA LEU A 47 -9.79 -2.84 4.89
C LEU A 47 -8.79 -3.16 6.01
N LEU A 48 -7.50 -2.90 5.78
CA LEU A 48 -6.44 -3.14 6.77
C LEU A 48 -6.32 -1.97 7.75
N LEU A 49 -6.34 -0.73 7.25
CA LEU A 49 -6.17 0.47 8.07
C LEU A 49 -7.45 0.90 8.79
N GLY A 50 -8.63 0.62 8.22
CA GLY A 50 -9.93 1.00 8.78
C GLY A 50 -10.16 0.48 10.21
N PRO A 51 -9.96 -0.82 10.49
CA PRO A 51 -10.09 -1.37 11.84
C PRO A 51 -9.04 -0.83 12.83
N LEU A 52 -7.81 -0.57 12.37
CA LEU A 52 -6.77 0.02 13.20
C LEU A 52 -7.16 1.43 13.62
N ILE A 53 -7.50 2.30 12.66
CA ILE A 53 -7.92 3.67 12.95
C ILE A 53 -9.18 3.68 13.81
N GLY A 54 -10.14 2.80 13.53
CA GLY A 54 -11.38 2.66 14.32
C GLY A 54 -11.14 2.28 15.78
N THR A 55 -10.22 1.34 16.05
CA THR A 55 -9.87 0.95 17.42
C THR A 55 -9.08 2.04 18.15
N TYR A 56 -8.14 2.73 17.48
CA TYR A 56 -7.43 3.88 18.06
C TYR A 56 -8.38 5.02 18.42
N SER A 57 -9.29 5.40 17.51
CA SER A 57 -10.25 6.49 17.76
C SER A 57 -11.26 6.14 18.86
N CYS A 58 -11.76 4.90 18.88
CA CYS A 58 -12.69 4.46 19.93
C CYS A 58 -12.01 4.42 21.31
N SER A 59 -10.77 3.95 21.38
CA SER A 59 -10.00 3.92 22.63
C SER A 59 -9.74 5.33 23.18
N ILE A 60 -9.40 6.29 22.31
CA ILE A 60 -9.15 7.68 22.71
C ILE A 60 -10.44 8.39 23.12
N SER A 61 -11.54 8.16 22.39
CA SER A 61 -12.84 8.75 22.70
C SER A 61 -13.40 8.23 24.03
N CYS A 62 -13.27 6.92 24.29
CA CYS A 62 -13.68 6.31 25.55
C CYS A 62 -12.85 6.81 26.74
N LEU A 63 -11.53 6.98 26.57
CA LEU A 63 -10.65 7.54 27.60
C LEU A 63 -11.00 9.00 27.92
N SER A 64 -11.34 9.79 26.90
CA SER A 64 -11.76 11.19 27.06
C SER A 64 -13.12 11.31 27.73
N PHE A 65 -14.10 10.48 27.37
CA PHE A 65 -15.41 10.44 28.04
C PHE A 65 -15.31 9.95 29.49
N ALA A 66 -14.47 8.95 29.75
CA ALA A 66 -14.22 8.45 31.10
C ALA A 66 -13.57 9.51 31.99
N LEU A 67 -12.59 10.26 31.47
CA LEU A 67 -11.99 11.39 32.19
C LEU A 67 -13.00 12.51 32.44
N PHE A 68 -13.86 12.84 31.48
CA PHE A 68 -14.88 13.88 31.63
C PHE A 68 -15.96 13.50 32.66
N MET A 69 -16.43 12.25 32.65
CA MET A 69 -17.35 11.74 33.68
C MET A 69 -16.71 11.72 35.07
N CYS A 70 -15.44 11.33 35.18
CA CYS A 70 -14.73 11.28 36.45
C CYS A 70 -14.50 12.69 37.04
N PHE A 71 -14.22 13.68 36.19
CA PHE A 71 -14.09 15.09 36.61
C PHE A 71 -15.44 15.73 36.98
N GLY A 72 -16.51 15.39 36.24
CA GLY A 72 -17.87 15.84 36.53
C GLY A 72 -18.45 15.29 37.83
N LEU A 73 -18.16 14.02 38.16
CA LEU A 73 -18.54 13.40 39.44
C LEU A 73 -17.73 13.92 40.63
N LEU A 74 -16.48 14.35 40.42
CA LEU A 74 -15.64 14.94 41.46
C LEU A 74 -16.02 16.40 41.77
N SER A 75 -16.64 17.14 40.83
CA SER A 75 -17.15 18.51 41.07
C SER A 75 -18.54 18.55 41.71
N LEU A 76 -19.23 17.41 41.81
CA LEU A 76 -20.58 17.29 42.42
C LEU A 76 -20.54 16.64 43.82
N ARG A 77 -19.35 16.46 44.39
CA ARG A 77 -19.10 16.00 45.77
C ARG A 77 -18.32 17.06 46.53
#